data_AF-A0A5C6UA76-F1
#
_entry.id   AF-A0A5C6UA76-F1
#
_cell.length_a   1.000
_cell.length_b   1.000
_cell.length_c   1.000
_cell.angle_alpha   90.00
_cell.angle_beta   90.00
_cell.angle_gamma   90.00
#
_symmetry.space_group_name_H-M   'P 1'
#
loop_
_entity.id
_entity.type
_entity.pdbx_description
1 polymer ?
#
loop_
_entity_poly.entity_id
_entity_poly.type
_entity_poly.pdbx_seq_one_letter_code
_entity_poly.pdbx_strand_id
1 'polypeptide(L)'
;MREQRYLIGLAMVAAGMMFTGACSGDDVGGTDAPDTEVVADSGDDAGDTGGDSTPDGGEDADTAAEPDAGDADVPDADEPDADVDPGPDENDYPPVECAYPSDDESCPDGPFGPGTYFSKFEIVTDKTCCADINGDGSIDNYLGNDVVGTLGPLLGGDVNGNIQLAIDSGLLMYLMEAQSWGNTAYDASLELKVLEGDYSEETPQTNLSGEGAVYVSAESYDEDGAPHFGFTSARVDEGGVLRASGGSLNARFPGMIEAIALELTDVSIRAQVVDDPQANLQAGGGFALVEGELSGVLMRDRFFESMNEAALECECIQDTPLLFTYVGTGTNDRYQCSLASSDVQNCSSASAACRTLADNTLCGGLAGLSGLADIETDEGRAFSIGVRFETVPTELLEVP
;
A
#
# COMPACT_ATOMS: atom_id res chain seq x y z
N MET A 1 -0.25 71.68 21.13
CA MET A 1 -1.20 71.95 20.03
C MET A 1 -1.06 70.78 19.07
N ARG A 2 -1.92 69.75 19.20
CA ARG A 2 -3.14 69.52 18.37
C ARG A 2 -2.76 69.53 16.89
N GLU A 3 -3.08 68.57 16.04
CA GLU A 3 -3.93 67.37 15.99
C GLU A 3 -3.63 66.86 14.55
N GLN A 4 -3.59 65.57 14.21
CA GLN A 4 -4.77 64.83 13.78
C GLN A 4 -4.36 63.38 13.51
N ARG A 5 -5.20 62.48 14.01
CA ARG A 5 -5.25 61.05 13.70
C ARG A 5 -5.99 60.88 12.36
N TYR A 6 -5.61 59.88 11.57
CA TYR A 6 -6.59 59.14 10.77
C TYR A 6 -6.42 57.65 11.01
N LEU A 7 -7.57 57.03 11.18
CA LEU A 7 -7.89 55.67 11.59
C LEU A 7 -8.83 55.16 10.48
N ILE A 8 -8.89 53.84 10.33
CA ILE A 8 -9.91 53.04 9.62
C ILE A 8 -9.64 52.73 8.15
N GLY A 9 -9.68 51.42 7.84
CA GLY A 9 -9.82 50.89 6.48
C GLY A 9 -9.75 49.37 6.40
N LEU A 10 -10.51 48.64 7.23
CA LEU A 10 -10.76 47.21 7.06
C LEU A 10 -11.62 47.03 5.80
N ALA A 11 -11.21 46.19 4.85
CA ALA A 11 -12.05 45.76 3.74
C ALA A 11 -11.87 44.25 3.50
N MET A 12 -12.87 43.50 3.96
CA MET A 12 -13.17 42.17 3.46
C MET A 12 -13.56 42.29 1.98
N VAL A 13 -13.03 41.41 1.12
CA VAL A 13 -13.64 41.11 -0.17
C VAL A 13 -13.82 39.60 -0.22
N ALA A 14 -15.08 39.19 -0.06
CA ALA A 14 -15.58 37.92 -0.51
C ALA A 14 -15.69 37.98 -2.04
N ALA A 15 -15.18 36.97 -2.74
CA ALA A 15 -15.49 36.73 -4.13
C ALA A 15 -15.77 35.23 -4.30
N GLY A 16 -17.07 34.90 -4.27
CA GLY A 16 -17.56 33.67 -4.87
C GLY A 16 -17.55 33.83 -6.38
N MET A 17 -17.08 32.80 -7.09
CA MET A 17 -17.35 32.64 -8.52
C MET A 17 -17.96 31.26 -8.73
N MET A 18 -19.26 31.28 -8.98
CA MET A 18 -19.96 30.24 -9.73
C MET A 18 -19.55 30.36 -11.19
N PHE A 19 -19.11 29.27 -11.81
CA PHE A 19 -19.16 29.12 -13.27
C PHE A 19 -19.75 27.76 -13.62
N THR A 20 -21.03 27.79 -13.97
CA THR A 20 -21.67 26.81 -14.84
C THR A 20 -21.30 27.12 -16.29
N GLY A 21 -20.79 26.14 -17.02
CA GLY A 21 -20.55 26.25 -18.46
C GLY A 21 -20.40 24.87 -19.11
N ALA A 22 -21.52 24.34 -19.59
CA ALA A 22 -21.58 23.21 -20.53
C ALA A 22 -21.52 23.71 -21.98
N CYS A 23 -21.29 22.75 -22.91
CA CYS A 23 -21.17 22.79 -24.39
C CYS A 23 -19.72 22.63 -24.85
N SER A 24 -19.35 21.84 -25.86
CA SER A 24 -20.05 20.92 -26.77
C SER A 24 -18.92 20.28 -27.62
N GLY A 25 -19.07 19.03 -28.04
CA GLY A 25 -18.06 18.26 -28.76
C GLY A 25 -17.64 18.78 -30.14
N ASP A 26 -16.59 18.14 -30.68
CA ASP A 26 -16.43 17.85 -32.10
C ASP A 26 -15.48 16.65 -32.27
N ASP A 27 -16.02 15.60 -32.90
CA ASP A 27 -15.34 14.43 -33.46
C ASP A 27 -14.68 14.78 -34.80
N VAL A 28 -13.43 14.32 -35.00
CA VAL A 28 -12.75 14.02 -36.29
C VAL A 28 -11.44 13.31 -35.91
N GLY A 29 -11.07 12.10 -36.32
CA GLY A 29 -11.40 11.30 -37.50
C GLY A 29 -10.10 11.02 -38.29
N GLY A 30 -9.63 9.76 -38.30
CA GLY A 30 -8.93 9.15 -39.46
C GLY A 30 -7.40 9.09 -39.50
N THR A 31 -6.91 7.85 -39.31
CA THR A 31 -5.87 7.11 -40.08
C THR A 31 -4.51 7.75 -40.41
N ASP A 32 -3.42 7.08 -40.00
CA ASP A 32 -2.42 6.49 -40.90
C ASP A 32 -1.40 5.60 -40.14
N ALA A 33 -1.30 4.33 -40.55
CA ALA A 33 -0.07 3.52 -40.47
C ALA A 33 0.67 3.69 -41.81
N PRO A 34 2.01 3.47 -41.92
CA PRO A 34 2.47 2.09 -42.15
C PRO A 34 3.94 1.74 -41.77
N ASP A 35 4.20 0.43 -41.88
CA ASP A 35 5.40 -0.31 -42.35
C ASP A 35 6.70 -0.42 -41.51
N THR A 36 6.83 -1.63 -40.95
CA THR A 36 7.94 -2.61 -41.09
C THR A 36 9.23 -2.20 -41.80
N GLU A 37 10.38 -2.49 -41.17
CA GLU A 37 11.45 -3.22 -41.84
C GLU A 37 12.09 -4.28 -40.92
N VAL A 38 12.34 -5.42 -41.56
CA VAL A 38 12.94 -6.66 -41.07
C VAL A 38 14.44 -6.58 -41.32
N VAL A 39 15.28 -6.91 -40.34
CA VAL A 39 16.62 -7.45 -40.61
C VAL A 39 16.91 -8.58 -39.64
N ALA A 40 16.96 -9.78 -40.20
CA ALA A 40 17.61 -10.95 -39.62
C ALA A 40 19.12 -10.86 -39.88
N ASP A 41 19.96 -11.28 -38.93
CA ASP A 41 21.14 -12.08 -39.27
C ASP A 41 21.50 -13.08 -38.19
N SER A 42 21.87 -14.22 -38.75
CA SER A 42 22.18 -15.58 -38.36
C SER A 42 23.46 -15.78 -37.53
N GLY A 43 23.46 -16.91 -36.80
CA GLY A 43 24.59 -17.83 -36.71
C GLY A 43 25.39 -17.78 -35.41
N ASP A 44 25.88 -18.87 -34.84
CA ASP A 44 25.77 -20.29 -35.14
C ASP A 44 26.28 -21.05 -33.90
N ASP A 45 25.60 -22.15 -33.59
CA ASP A 45 26.10 -23.47 -33.18
C ASP A 45 27.16 -23.71 -32.07
N ALA A 46 26.73 -24.67 -31.24
CA ALA A 46 27.42 -25.90 -30.82
C ALA A 46 28.32 -25.87 -29.57
N GLY A 47 27.96 -26.75 -28.61
CA GLY A 47 28.80 -27.08 -27.47
C GLY A 47 28.21 -28.07 -26.47
N ASP A 48 27.85 -29.26 -26.94
CA ASP A 48 27.63 -30.49 -26.17
C ASP A 48 28.72 -30.73 -25.10
N THR A 49 28.34 -31.13 -23.87
CA THR A 49 28.81 -32.37 -23.20
C THR A 49 28.32 -32.45 -21.76
N GLY A 50 27.67 -33.57 -21.44
CA GLY A 50 27.10 -33.89 -20.14
C GLY A 50 28.11 -34.27 -19.05
N GLY A 51 27.57 -34.64 -17.88
CA GLY A 51 28.34 -35.10 -16.74
C GLY A 51 27.45 -35.50 -15.56
N ASP A 52 26.90 -36.70 -15.67
CA ASP A 52 26.32 -37.52 -14.60
C ASP A 52 27.32 -37.76 -13.45
N SER A 53 26.89 -37.64 -12.19
CA SER A 53 27.29 -38.54 -11.07
C SER A 53 26.55 -38.23 -9.76
N THR A 54 25.57 -39.07 -9.43
CA THR A 54 25.36 -39.59 -8.05
C THR A 54 26.15 -40.90 -7.89
N PRO A 55 26.17 -41.62 -6.74
CA PRO A 55 25.94 -41.30 -5.33
C PRO A 55 27.08 -41.82 -4.42
N ASP A 56 26.95 -41.69 -3.10
CA ASP A 56 27.10 -42.78 -2.09
C ASP A 56 27.72 -42.31 -0.77
N GLY A 57 27.03 -42.67 0.32
CA GLY A 57 27.65 -43.52 1.33
C GLY A 57 27.75 -42.97 2.74
N GLY A 58 27.15 -43.70 3.68
CA GLY A 58 27.74 -43.85 5.01
C GLY A 58 26.75 -43.91 6.16
N GLU A 59 26.25 -45.11 6.44
CA GLU A 59 25.52 -45.52 7.65
C GLU A 59 26.40 -45.50 8.93
N ASP A 60 25.72 -45.79 10.05
CA ASP A 60 26.21 -46.26 11.35
C ASP A 60 26.44 -45.22 12.47
N ALA A 61 26.11 -45.45 13.74
CA ALA A 61 25.18 -46.34 14.45
C ALA A 61 25.29 -46.00 15.96
N ASP A 62 24.21 -46.24 16.69
CA ASP A 62 24.16 -46.80 18.05
C ASP A 62 24.47 -46.00 19.34
N THR A 63 23.35 -45.75 20.06
CA THR A 63 23.04 -46.11 21.47
C THR A 63 23.99 -45.68 22.61
N ALA A 64 23.44 -45.04 23.66
CA ALA A 64 22.88 -45.73 24.83
C ALA A 64 22.71 -44.82 26.07
N ALA A 65 21.60 -45.09 26.77
CA ALA A 65 21.41 -45.12 28.23
C ALA A 65 21.13 -43.82 29.03
N GLU A 66 19.91 -43.79 29.59
CA GLU A 66 19.55 -43.14 30.84
C GLU A 66 20.22 -43.80 32.06
N PRO A 67 20.22 -43.12 33.23
CA PRO A 67 19.35 -43.62 34.31
C PRO A 67 18.69 -42.54 35.21
N ASP A 68 17.39 -42.74 35.40
CA ASP A 68 16.54 -42.75 36.61
C ASP A 68 16.88 -42.01 37.94
N ALA A 69 15.78 -41.47 38.49
CA ALA A 69 15.34 -41.26 39.88
C ALA A 69 15.86 -40.09 40.74
N GLY A 70 14.91 -39.23 41.16
CA GLY A 70 15.11 -38.28 42.25
C GLY A 70 13.93 -37.35 42.59
N ASP A 71 12.80 -37.93 42.97
CA ASP A 71 11.71 -37.46 43.84
C ASP A 71 11.83 -36.05 44.50
N ALA A 72 10.86 -35.17 44.24
CA ALA A 72 10.56 -34.01 45.09
C ALA A 72 9.07 -33.62 44.98
N ASP A 73 8.35 -33.84 46.07
CA ASP A 73 6.97 -33.42 46.36
C ASP A 73 6.71 -31.93 46.03
N VAL A 74 5.73 -31.66 45.15
CA VAL A 74 5.11 -30.35 44.97
C VAL A 74 3.59 -30.58 44.96
N PRO A 75 2.80 -29.81 45.74
CA PRO A 75 1.46 -30.20 46.15
C PRO A 75 0.42 -30.12 45.02
N ASP A 76 -0.56 -31.02 45.10
CA ASP A 76 -1.84 -30.96 44.38
C ASP A 76 -2.44 -29.55 44.46
N ALA A 77 -2.44 -28.86 43.32
CA ALA A 77 -3.34 -27.76 43.03
C ALA A 77 -4.31 -28.27 41.96
N ASP A 78 -5.44 -28.76 42.46
CA ASP A 78 -6.68 -28.90 41.72
C ASP A 78 -7.07 -27.59 41.03
N GLU A 79 -7.78 -27.77 39.91
CA GLU A 79 -8.48 -26.81 39.05
C GLU A 79 -7.63 -26.12 37.98
N PRO A 80 -7.68 -26.58 36.71
CA PRO A 80 -7.40 -25.69 35.59
C PRO A 80 -8.44 -24.56 35.62
N ASP A 81 -7.97 -23.31 35.64
CA ASP A 81 -8.80 -22.12 35.47
C ASP A 81 -9.75 -22.32 34.28
N ALA A 82 -11.04 -22.43 34.56
CA ALA A 82 -12.11 -22.62 33.58
C ALA A 82 -12.47 -21.32 32.82
N ASP A 83 -11.54 -20.37 32.77
CA ASP A 83 -11.69 -19.07 32.09
C ASP A 83 -10.69 -18.91 30.92
N VAL A 84 -10.02 -19.99 30.50
CA VAL A 84 -9.46 -20.04 29.13
C VAL A 84 -10.63 -20.35 28.22
N ASP A 85 -11.24 -19.30 27.65
CA ASP A 85 -12.13 -19.43 26.50
C ASP A 85 -11.41 -20.32 25.48
N PRO A 86 -11.82 -21.59 25.31
CA PRO A 86 -11.23 -22.41 24.28
C PRO A 86 -11.67 -21.73 22.99
N GLY A 87 -10.72 -21.13 22.28
CA GLY A 87 -11.00 -20.51 20.99
C GLY A 87 -11.84 -21.45 20.11
N PRO A 88 -12.53 -20.89 19.09
CA PRO A 88 -13.50 -21.63 18.28
C PRO A 88 -13.01 -23.03 17.92
N ASP A 89 -13.87 -24.03 18.14
CA ASP A 89 -13.53 -25.43 17.88
C ASP A 89 -13.22 -25.58 16.38
N GLU A 90 -12.01 -26.04 16.04
CA GLU A 90 -11.60 -26.24 14.65
C GLU A 90 -12.54 -27.19 13.90
N ASN A 91 -13.31 -28.04 14.60
CA ASN A 91 -14.35 -28.87 14.00
C ASN A 91 -15.56 -28.09 13.47
N ASP A 92 -15.80 -26.88 13.97
CA ASP A 92 -16.90 -26.01 13.52
C ASP A 92 -16.56 -25.30 12.20
N TYR A 93 -15.27 -25.27 11.82
CA TYR A 93 -14.74 -24.62 10.61
C TYR A 93 -13.92 -25.59 9.79
N PRO A 94 -14.56 -26.57 9.12
CA PRO A 94 -13.84 -27.52 8.30
C PRO A 94 -13.11 -26.79 7.16
N PRO A 95 -11.89 -27.25 6.79
CA PRO A 95 -11.14 -26.67 5.68
C PRO A 95 -11.87 -26.91 4.35
N VAL A 96 -11.75 -25.96 3.42
CA VAL A 96 -12.17 -26.15 2.03
C VAL A 96 -11.30 -27.19 1.33
N GLU A 97 -11.93 -27.95 0.44
CA GLU A 97 -11.33 -29.08 -0.27
C GLU A 97 -10.17 -28.66 -1.20
N CYS A 98 -10.21 -27.45 -1.75
CA CYS A 98 -9.20 -26.93 -2.68
C CYS A 98 -8.73 -25.52 -2.31
N ALA A 99 -8.23 -25.33 -1.09
CA ALA A 99 -7.49 -24.12 -0.75
C ALA A 99 -6.14 -24.07 -1.50
N TYR A 100 -5.75 -22.90 -2.01
CA TYR A 100 -4.46 -22.71 -2.66
C TYR A 100 -3.33 -22.39 -1.65
N PRO A 101 -2.12 -22.95 -1.81
CA PRO A 101 -1.79 -24.07 -2.69
C PRO A 101 -2.40 -25.38 -2.16
N SER A 102 -2.74 -26.30 -3.07
CA SER A 102 -3.27 -27.62 -2.71
C SER A 102 -2.26 -28.71 -3.03
N ASP A 103 -2.15 -29.71 -2.15
CA ASP A 103 -1.37 -30.93 -2.38
C ASP A 103 -2.17 -32.00 -3.15
N ASP A 104 -3.48 -31.80 -3.34
CA ASP A 104 -4.35 -32.73 -4.07
C ASP A 104 -4.28 -32.45 -5.58
N GLU A 105 -3.77 -33.41 -6.35
CA GLU A 105 -3.65 -33.33 -7.83
C GLU A 105 -5.00 -33.13 -8.56
N SER A 106 -6.13 -33.34 -7.87
CA SER A 106 -7.46 -33.07 -8.42
C SER A 106 -7.92 -31.63 -8.26
N CYS A 107 -7.27 -30.85 -7.40
CA CYS A 107 -7.54 -29.43 -7.26
C CYS A 107 -6.92 -28.63 -8.41
N PRO A 108 -7.52 -27.49 -8.79
CA PRO A 108 -6.95 -26.61 -9.79
C PRO A 108 -5.60 -26.05 -9.34
N ASP A 109 -4.61 -26.15 -10.21
CA ASP A 109 -3.32 -25.49 -10.06
C ASP A 109 -3.29 -24.17 -10.84
N GLY A 110 -2.54 -23.21 -10.33
CA GLY A 110 -2.34 -21.91 -10.95
C GLY A 110 -1.13 -21.18 -10.35
N PRO A 111 -0.63 -20.15 -11.05
CA PRO A 111 0.53 -19.38 -10.57
C PRO A 111 0.20 -18.51 -9.36
N PHE A 112 -1.08 -18.20 -9.16
CA PHE A 112 -1.56 -17.35 -8.08
C PHE A 112 -2.73 -17.99 -7.33
N GLY A 113 -2.80 -17.69 -6.03
CA GLY A 113 -3.94 -18.00 -5.19
C GLY A 113 -5.17 -17.13 -5.46
N PRO A 114 -6.20 -17.24 -4.62
CA PRO A 114 -7.37 -16.39 -4.68
C PRO A 114 -7.01 -14.91 -4.59
N GLY A 115 -7.60 -14.10 -5.49
CA GLY A 115 -7.30 -12.69 -5.67
C GLY A 115 -8.42 -11.73 -5.34
N THR A 116 -8.05 -10.48 -5.05
CA THR A 116 -9.00 -9.36 -4.93
C THR A 116 -8.41 -8.08 -5.54
N TYR A 117 -9.28 -7.26 -6.12
CA TYR A 117 -8.93 -5.98 -6.74
C TYR A 117 -9.51 -4.82 -5.93
N PHE A 118 -8.70 -3.81 -5.62
CA PHE A 118 -9.19 -2.64 -4.89
C PHE A 118 -10.14 -1.81 -5.76
N SER A 119 -11.41 -1.78 -5.38
CA SER A 119 -12.44 -0.97 -6.04
C SER A 119 -12.57 0.42 -5.43
N LYS A 120 -12.12 0.58 -4.18
CA LYS A 120 -12.07 1.85 -3.45
C LYS A 120 -10.83 1.93 -2.58
N PHE A 121 -10.19 3.09 -2.56
CA PHE A 121 -9.09 3.42 -1.65
C PHE A 121 -9.16 4.90 -1.26
N GLU A 122 -9.40 5.18 0.02
CA GLU A 122 -9.67 6.52 0.52
C GLU A 122 -8.81 6.83 1.74
N ILE A 123 -7.94 7.84 1.64
CA ILE A 123 -7.22 8.36 2.80
C ILE A 123 -8.23 9.10 3.68
N VAL A 124 -8.44 8.63 4.90
CA VAL A 124 -9.41 9.25 5.81
C VAL A 124 -8.89 10.62 6.22
N THR A 125 -9.70 11.66 6.11
CA THR A 125 -9.28 13.06 6.39
C THR A 125 -9.72 13.57 7.75
N ASP A 126 -10.18 12.66 8.61
CA ASP A 126 -10.54 12.92 10.00
C ASP A 126 -9.89 11.89 10.94
N LYS A 127 -10.17 11.99 12.24
CA LYS A 127 -9.62 11.08 13.27
C LYS A 127 -10.55 9.91 13.60
N THR A 128 -11.33 9.42 12.62
CA THR A 128 -12.26 8.29 12.84
C THR A 128 -11.69 6.93 12.44
N CYS A 129 -10.53 6.90 11.78
CA CYS A 129 -9.87 5.69 11.30
C CYS A 129 -8.36 5.83 11.49
N CYS A 130 -7.58 4.77 11.74
CA CYS A 130 -8.01 3.36 11.80
C CYS A 130 -7.44 2.60 13.00
N ALA A 131 -6.29 3.03 13.52
CA ALA A 131 -5.62 2.37 14.63
C ALA A 131 -5.08 3.41 15.61
N ASP A 132 -5.02 3.02 16.88
CA ASP A 132 -4.20 3.64 17.90
C ASP A 132 -2.83 2.96 17.85
N ILE A 133 -1.92 3.53 17.06
CA ILE A 133 -0.61 2.94 16.76
C ILE A 133 0.34 3.16 17.95
N ASN A 134 0.25 4.31 18.62
CA ASN A 134 1.12 4.64 19.75
C ASN A 134 0.57 4.18 21.13
N GLY A 135 -0.67 3.69 21.18
CA GLY A 135 -1.30 3.14 22.39
C GLY A 135 -1.79 4.19 23.39
N ASP A 136 -2.05 5.43 22.95
CA ASP A 136 -2.49 6.52 23.81
C ASP A 136 -4.02 6.57 24.06
N GLY A 137 -4.76 5.66 23.43
CA GLY A 137 -6.22 5.55 23.48
C GLY A 137 -6.95 6.41 22.44
N SER A 138 -6.23 7.06 21.52
CA SER A 138 -6.75 7.85 20.43
C SER A 138 -6.36 7.25 19.08
N ILE A 139 -7.19 7.50 18.06
CA ILE A 139 -6.88 7.07 16.70
C ILE A 139 -5.80 7.98 16.11
N ASP A 140 -4.75 7.37 15.59
CA ASP A 140 -3.65 8.01 14.86
C ASP A 140 -3.98 8.06 13.37
N ASN A 141 -4.01 9.27 12.80
CA ASN A 141 -4.17 9.50 11.36
C ASN A 141 -3.68 10.90 10.96
N TYR A 142 -2.44 11.20 11.31
CA TYR A 142 -1.87 12.52 11.09
C TYR A 142 -1.72 12.85 9.60
N LEU A 143 -1.25 11.90 8.79
CA LEU A 143 -1.11 12.11 7.35
C LEU A 143 -2.48 12.43 6.71
N GLY A 144 -3.51 11.67 7.06
CA GLY A 144 -4.84 11.90 6.50
C GLY A 144 -5.49 13.19 7.00
N ASN A 145 -5.57 13.39 8.32
CA ASN A 145 -6.25 14.53 8.93
C ASN A 145 -5.49 15.86 8.73
N ASP A 146 -4.18 15.87 8.97
CA ASP A 146 -3.40 17.10 9.03
C ASP A 146 -2.67 17.39 7.71
N VAL A 147 -2.10 16.39 7.02
CA VAL A 147 -1.41 16.61 5.74
C VAL A 147 -2.41 16.67 4.58
N VAL A 148 -3.18 15.61 4.33
CA VAL A 148 -4.16 15.57 3.22
C VAL A 148 -5.32 16.52 3.48
N GLY A 149 -5.87 16.54 4.70
CA GLY A 149 -6.98 17.42 5.06
C GLY A 149 -6.64 18.92 4.95
N THR A 150 -5.40 19.31 5.25
CA THR A 150 -4.99 20.73 5.23
C THR A 150 -4.30 21.15 3.93
N LEU A 151 -3.41 20.29 3.41
CA LEU A 151 -2.57 20.58 2.24
C LEU A 151 -3.03 19.88 0.96
N GLY A 152 -4.02 18.98 1.01
CA GLY A 152 -4.60 18.31 -0.17
C GLY A 152 -4.92 19.26 -1.33
N PRO A 153 -5.57 20.41 -1.10
CA PRO A 153 -5.83 21.40 -2.16
C PRO A 153 -4.57 21.93 -2.87
N LEU A 154 -3.41 21.87 -2.21
CA LEU A 154 -2.10 22.27 -2.74
C LEU A 154 -1.31 21.09 -3.34
N LEU A 155 -1.64 19.85 -2.95
CA LEU A 155 -1.01 18.59 -3.41
C LEU A 155 -1.60 18.03 -4.71
N GLY A 156 -2.39 18.82 -5.45
CA GLY A 156 -3.06 18.36 -6.67
C GLY A 156 -4.59 18.40 -6.60
N GLY A 157 -5.17 18.95 -5.52
CA GLY A 157 -6.61 19.17 -5.40
C GLY A 157 -7.30 18.12 -4.55
N ASP A 158 -8.24 17.39 -5.14
CA ASP A 158 -8.97 16.31 -4.47
C ASP A 158 -8.16 15.01 -4.55
N VAL A 159 -7.30 14.77 -3.55
CA VAL A 159 -6.42 13.58 -3.50
C VAL A 159 -7.22 12.29 -3.59
N ASN A 160 -8.27 12.14 -2.77
CA ASN A 160 -9.11 10.94 -2.80
C ASN A 160 -9.89 10.81 -4.13
N GLY A 161 -10.36 11.93 -4.69
CA GLY A 161 -10.98 11.94 -6.02
C GLY A 161 -10.02 11.50 -7.14
N ASN A 162 -8.74 11.88 -7.07
CA ASN A 162 -7.72 11.47 -8.02
C ASN A 162 -7.37 9.98 -7.89
N ILE A 163 -7.25 9.46 -6.65
CA ILE A 163 -7.04 8.04 -6.39
C ILE A 163 -8.19 7.22 -6.98
N GLN A 164 -9.44 7.61 -6.67
CA GLN A 164 -10.61 6.91 -7.20
C GLN A 164 -10.67 6.98 -8.73
N LEU A 165 -10.37 8.14 -9.33
CA LEU A 165 -10.32 8.26 -10.79
C LEU A 165 -9.25 7.36 -11.42
N ALA A 166 -8.10 7.20 -10.77
CA ALA A 166 -7.04 6.31 -11.24
C ALA A 166 -7.47 4.83 -11.16
N ILE A 167 -8.15 4.42 -10.09
CA ILE A 167 -8.76 3.08 -9.96
C ILE A 167 -9.84 2.88 -11.04
N ASP A 168 -10.74 3.85 -11.20
CA ASP A 168 -11.85 3.82 -12.17
C ASP A 168 -11.40 3.73 -13.63
N SER A 169 -10.18 4.21 -13.92
CA SER A 169 -9.55 4.17 -15.23
C SER A 169 -8.58 3.01 -15.43
N GLY A 170 -8.32 2.20 -14.39
CA GLY A 170 -7.33 1.12 -14.43
C GLY A 170 -5.88 1.60 -14.47
N LEU A 171 -5.62 2.87 -14.14
CA LEU A 171 -4.26 3.42 -14.02
C LEU A 171 -3.60 3.08 -12.68
N LEU A 172 -4.41 2.83 -11.65
CA LEU A 172 -3.95 2.35 -10.36
C LEU A 172 -4.61 1.00 -10.11
N MET A 173 -3.82 -0.06 -10.04
CA MET A 173 -4.31 -1.40 -9.78
C MET A 173 -3.58 -2.03 -8.60
N TYR A 174 -4.22 -1.95 -7.43
CA TYR A 174 -3.80 -2.74 -6.27
C TYR A 174 -4.57 -4.05 -6.24
N LEU A 175 -3.84 -5.11 -5.94
CA LEU A 175 -4.34 -6.48 -5.85
C LEU A 175 -3.96 -7.04 -4.48
N MET A 176 -4.77 -7.92 -3.91
CA MET A 176 -4.28 -8.82 -2.87
C MET A 176 -4.39 -10.26 -3.32
N GLU A 177 -3.40 -11.06 -2.97
CA GLU A 177 -3.41 -12.51 -3.12
C GLU A 177 -3.36 -13.13 -1.73
N ALA A 178 -4.20 -14.15 -1.51
CA ALA A 178 -4.15 -14.97 -0.31
C ALA A 178 -3.64 -16.38 -0.62
N GLN A 179 -2.91 -16.98 0.32
CA GLN A 179 -2.49 -18.38 0.26
C GLN A 179 -2.73 -19.06 1.61
N SER A 180 -2.81 -20.39 1.58
CA SER A 180 -3.11 -21.23 2.74
C SER A 180 -4.42 -20.85 3.44
N TRP A 181 -5.36 -20.25 2.70
CA TRP A 181 -6.64 -19.83 3.25
C TRP A 181 -7.65 -20.98 3.15
N GLY A 182 -7.91 -21.63 4.28
CA GLY A 182 -8.74 -22.81 4.40
C GLY A 182 -10.21 -22.56 4.72
N ASN A 183 -10.61 -21.38 5.23
CA ASN A 183 -12.01 -21.09 5.53
C ASN A 183 -12.29 -19.57 5.67
N THR A 184 -13.34 -19.06 5.01
CA THR A 184 -13.66 -17.61 5.02
C THR A 184 -14.31 -17.10 6.31
N ALA A 185 -14.82 -17.99 7.17
CA ALA A 185 -15.50 -17.63 8.41
C ALA A 185 -14.57 -17.62 9.62
N TYR A 186 -13.51 -18.42 9.59
CA TYR A 186 -12.45 -18.48 10.59
C TYR A 186 -11.22 -19.19 10.02
N ASP A 187 -10.05 -18.59 10.16
CA ASP A 187 -8.78 -19.19 9.80
C ASP A 187 -7.70 -18.66 10.73
N ALA A 188 -6.99 -19.56 11.43
CA ALA A 188 -6.00 -19.16 12.42
C ALA A 188 -4.75 -18.54 11.78
N SER A 189 -4.46 -18.88 10.52
CA SER A 189 -3.28 -18.40 9.82
C SER A 189 -3.43 -18.56 8.32
N LEU A 190 -3.23 -17.47 7.59
CA LEU A 190 -3.09 -17.46 6.14
C LEU A 190 -1.94 -16.54 5.74
N GLU A 191 -1.50 -16.63 4.49
CA GLU A 191 -0.57 -15.67 3.92
C GLU A 191 -1.34 -14.64 3.09
N LEU A 192 -1.02 -13.37 3.28
CA LEU A 192 -1.59 -12.27 2.53
C LEU A 192 -0.46 -11.40 2.00
N LYS A 193 -0.56 -11.01 0.74
CA LYS A 193 0.37 -10.08 0.09
C LYS A 193 -0.39 -9.10 -0.79
N VAL A 194 0.17 -7.92 -0.96
CA VAL A 194 -0.34 -6.89 -1.86
C VAL A 194 0.53 -6.90 -3.11
N LEU A 195 -0.11 -6.88 -4.28
CA LEU A 195 0.54 -6.90 -5.58
C LEU A 195 0.07 -5.68 -6.38
N GLU A 196 0.84 -5.32 -7.40
CA GLU A 196 0.46 -4.31 -8.38
C GLU A 196 -0.01 -4.99 -9.67
N GLY A 197 -1.05 -4.45 -10.32
CA GLY A 197 -1.47 -4.86 -11.65
C GLY A 197 -0.73 -4.06 -12.73
N ASP A 198 -0.47 -4.67 -13.88
CA ASP A 198 0.14 -4.00 -15.04
C ASP A 198 -0.93 -3.62 -16.09
N TYR A 199 -1.63 -4.62 -16.61
CA TYR A 199 -2.73 -4.44 -17.56
C TYR A 199 -3.82 -5.51 -17.38
N SER A 200 -4.93 -5.36 -18.09
CA SER A 200 -6.02 -6.33 -18.18
C SER A 200 -6.55 -6.32 -19.62
N GLU A 201 -7.00 -7.47 -20.12
CA GLU A 201 -7.66 -7.54 -21.44
C GLU A 201 -9.10 -7.01 -21.37
N GLU A 202 -9.65 -6.97 -20.16
CA GLU A 202 -10.97 -6.49 -19.83
C GLU A 202 -11.00 -4.96 -19.67
N THR A 203 -12.22 -4.42 -19.64
CA THR A 203 -12.40 -2.99 -19.35
C THR A 203 -12.24 -2.74 -17.84
N PRO A 204 -11.77 -1.54 -17.42
CA PRO A 204 -11.73 -1.19 -16.00
C PRO A 204 -13.07 -1.42 -15.28
N GLN A 205 -14.20 -1.18 -15.96
CA GLN A 205 -15.54 -1.41 -15.39
C GLN A 205 -15.84 -2.89 -15.15
N THR A 206 -15.31 -3.81 -15.96
CA THR A 206 -15.46 -5.26 -15.77
C THR A 206 -14.66 -5.74 -14.57
N ASN A 207 -13.43 -5.23 -14.40
CA ASN A 207 -12.61 -5.52 -13.23
C ASN A 207 -13.26 -4.98 -11.96
N LEU A 208 -13.79 -3.75 -12.01
CA LEU A 208 -14.50 -3.12 -10.89
C LEU A 208 -15.83 -3.77 -10.53
N SER A 209 -16.45 -4.53 -11.44
CA SER A 209 -17.62 -5.35 -11.09
C SER A 209 -17.26 -6.70 -10.49
N GLY A 210 -15.96 -7.02 -10.38
CA GLY A 210 -15.47 -8.30 -9.88
C GLY A 210 -15.67 -9.47 -10.84
N GLU A 211 -15.82 -9.18 -12.13
CA GLU A 211 -16.06 -10.17 -13.19
C GLU A 211 -14.85 -10.33 -14.12
N GLY A 212 -13.77 -9.59 -13.87
CA GLY A 212 -12.59 -9.55 -14.71
C GLY A 212 -11.38 -10.28 -14.14
N ALA A 213 -10.28 -10.17 -14.88
CA ALA A 213 -8.99 -10.72 -14.52
C ALA A 213 -7.92 -9.64 -14.68
N VAL A 214 -6.88 -9.69 -13.86
CA VAL A 214 -5.80 -8.70 -13.89
C VAL A 214 -4.46 -9.40 -13.97
N TYR A 215 -3.59 -8.93 -14.87
CA TYR A 215 -2.22 -9.40 -14.95
C TYR A 215 -1.39 -8.78 -13.82
N VAL A 216 -0.75 -9.63 -13.03
CA VAL A 216 0.14 -9.22 -11.96
C VAL A 216 1.42 -8.63 -12.58
N SER A 217 1.76 -7.41 -12.18
CA SER A 217 2.98 -6.75 -12.59
C SER A 217 4.20 -7.47 -12.04
N ALA A 218 5.21 -7.68 -12.88
CA ALA A 218 6.51 -8.19 -12.45
C ALA A 218 7.18 -7.26 -11.42
N GLU A 219 6.84 -5.97 -11.40
CA GLU A 219 7.31 -5.01 -10.39
C GLU A 219 6.72 -5.27 -8.99
N SER A 220 5.81 -6.24 -8.83
CA SER A 220 5.30 -6.64 -7.51
C SER A 220 6.33 -7.44 -6.71
N TYR A 221 7.38 -7.96 -7.37
CA TYR A 221 8.37 -8.85 -6.79
C TYR A 221 9.78 -8.29 -6.88
N ASP A 222 10.61 -8.61 -5.88
CA ASP A 222 12.04 -8.32 -5.92
C ASP A 222 12.82 -9.29 -6.82
N GLU A 223 14.13 -9.08 -6.92
CA GLU A 223 15.02 -9.90 -7.76
C GLU A 223 15.08 -11.38 -7.30
N ASP A 224 14.73 -11.67 -6.05
CA ASP A 224 14.69 -13.02 -5.47
C ASP A 224 13.27 -13.65 -5.61
N GLY A 225 12.31 -12.92 -6.14
CA GLY A 225 10.92 -13.35 -6.34
C GLY A 225 10.03 -13.19 -5.11
N ALA A 226 10.49 -12.52 -4.06
CA ALA A 226 9.65 -12.22 -2.90
C ALA A 226 8.76 -11.00 -3.20
N PRO A 227 7.49 -10.99 -2.74
CA PRO A 227 6.63 -9.84 -2.94
C PRO A 227 7.19 -8.63 -2.18
N HIS A 228 7.18 -7.46 -2.82
CA HIS A 228 7.58 -6.23 -2.13
C HIS A 228 6.66 -5.88 -0.96
N PHE A 229 5.41 -6.35 -0.98
CA PHE A 229 4.41 -6.07 0.04
C PHE A 229 3.80 -7.38 0.55
N GLY A 230 4.29 -7.84 1.69
CA GLY A 230 3.78 -9.03 2.38
C GLY A 230 3.43 -8.71 3.82
N PHE A 231 2.44 -9.43 4.36
CA PHE A 231 2.16 -9.41 5.79
C PHE A 231 2.90 -10.55 6.50
N THR A 232 3.43 -10.24 7.68
CA THR A 232 4.14 -11.15 8.58
C THR A 232 3.15 -12.09 9.26
N SER A 233 1.91 -11.63 9.44
CA SER A 233 0.81 -12.42 9.95
C SER A 233 -0.49 -12.00 9.28
N ALA A 234 -1.30 -12.98 8.92
CA ALA A 234 -2.68 -12.76 8.52
C ALA A 234 -3.56 -13.92 9.02
N ARG A 235 -4.83 -13.62 9.33
CA ARG A 235 -5.81 -14.57 9.85
C ARG A 235 -7.23 -14.06 9.64
N VAL A 236 -8.21 -14.95 9.76
CA VAL A 236 -9.64 -14.61 9.78
C VAL A 236 -10.19 -14.93 11.16
N ASP A 237 -10.61 -13.91 11.91
CA ASP A 237 -11.29 -14.11 13.19
C ASP A 237 -12.72 -14.64 12.97
N GLU A 238 -13.29 -15.23 14.01
CA GLU A 238 -14.69 -15.70 14.01
C GLU A 238 -15.64 -14.60 13.53
N GLY A 239 -16.46 -14.95 12.53
CA GLY A 239 -17.38 -14.01 11.87
C GLY A 239 -16.82 -13.41 10.59
N GLY A 240 -15.70 -13.92 10.06
CA GLY A 240 -15.17 -13.55 8.74
C GLY A 240 -14.42 -12.22 8.73
N VAL A 241 -13.82 -11.83 9.86
CA VAL A 241 -13.02 -10.58 9.92
C VAL A 241 -11.56 -10.91 9.61
N LEU A 242 -11.12 -10.55 8.41
CA LEU A 242 -9.72 -10.64 8.01
C LEU A 242 -8.89 -9.62 8.79
N ARG A 243 -7.79 -10.07 9.37
CA ARG A 243 -6.76 -9.22 9.99
C ARG A 243 -5.40 -9.59 9.46
N ALA A 244 -4.64 -8.59 9.08
CA ALA A 244 -3.23 -8.76 8.73
C ALA A 244 -2.38 -7.70 9.41
N SER A 245 -1.14 -8.04 9.76
CA SER A 245 -0.23 -7.11 10.42
C SER A 245 1.23 -7.45 10.17
N GLY A 246 2.06 -6.40 10.26
CA GLY A 246 3.51 -6.47 10.10
C GLY A 246 3.87 -6.59 8.64
N GLY A 247 4.27 -5.52 7.99
CA GLY A 247 4.57 -5.51 6.57
C GLY A 247 4.91 -4.11 6.11
N SER A 248 5.41 -4.01 4.90
CA SER A 248 5.59 -2.74 4.21
C SER A 248 4.60 -2.62 3.05
N LEU A 249 4.22 -1.39 2.72
CA LEU A 249 3.40 -1.06 1.55
C LEU A 249 3.96 0.20 0.89
N ASN A 250 4.31 0.13 -0.39
CA ASN A 250 4.64 1.32 -1.17
C ASN A 250 3.34 1.88 -1.75
N ALA A 251 2.85 2.96 -1.16
CA ALA A 251 1.68 3.64 -1.66
C ALA A 251 2.07 4.57 -2.82
N ARG A 252 1.62 4.23 -4.02
CA ARG A 252 1.66 5.10 -5.20
C ARG A 252 0.31 5.81 -5.27
N PHE A 253 0.34 7.15 -5.23
CA PHE A 253 -0.87 7.96 -5.39
C PHE A 253 -0.78 8.77 -6.70
N PRO A 254 -1.38 8.28 -7.78
CA PRO A 254 -1.43 9.01 -9.04
C PRO A 254 -2.03 10.40 -8.86
N GLY A 255 -1.39 11.40 -9.44
CA GLY A 255 -1.78 12.81 -9.25
C GLY A 255 -1.14 13.50 -8.05
N MET A 256 -0.47 12.77 -7.14
CA MET A 256 0.61 13.35 -6.32
C MET A 256 1.94 13.27 -7.10
N ILE A 257 3.04 13.69 -6.49
CA ILE A 257 4.35 13.57 -7.11
C ILE A 257 4.73 12.08 -7.14
N GLU A 258 4.54 11.42 -8.29
CA GLU A 258 4.81 10.00 -8.53
C GLU A 258 6.26 9.58 -8.17
N ALA A 259 7.18 10.54 -8.12
CA ALA A 259 8.57 10.35 -7.71
C ALA A 259 8.77 10.32 -6.17
N ILE A 260 7.74 10.60 -5.36
CA ILE A 260 7.83 10.48 -3.90
C ILE A 260 7.51 9.04 -3.50
N ALA A 261 8.52 8.34 -2.98
CA ALA A 261 8.31 7.06 -2.31
C ALA A 261 7.50 7.26 -1.03
N LEU A 262 6.39 6.52 -0.90
CA LEU A 262 5.56 6.48 0.30
C LEU A 262 5.54 5.06 0.81
N GLU A 263 6.66 4.68 1.41
CA GLU A 263 6.82 3.39 2.05
C GLU A 263 6.20 3.45 3.44
N LEU A 264 5.05 2.80 3.59
CA LEU A 264 4.41 2.56 4.87
C LEU A 264 5.03 1.33 5.50
N THR A 265 5.38 1.42 6.78
CA THR A 265 5.79 0.29 7.63
C THR A 265 4.71 0.03 8.68
N ASP A 266 4.86 -1.08 9.41
CA ASP A 266 3.93 -1.51 10.46
C ASP A 266 2.47 -1.53 9.98
N VAL A 267 2.29 -1.94 8.72
CA VAL A 267 0.98 -1.92 8.09
C VAL A 267 0.07 -2.95 8.77
N SER A 268 -1.15 -2.52 9.07
CA SER A 268 -2.22 -3.39 9.54
C SER A 268 -3.45 -3.22 8.69
N ILE A 269 -4.11 -4.33 8.40
CA ILE A 269 -5.38 -4.40 7.71
C ILE A 269 -6.41 -5.05 8.62
N ARG A 270 -7.62 -4.51 8.57
CA ARG A 270 -8.83 -5.14 9.09
C ARG A 270 -9.94 -4.98 8.05
N ALA A 271 -10.59 -6.07 7.66
CA ALA A 271 -11.72 -6.00 6.73
C ALA A 271 -12.69 -7.16 6.96
N GLN A 272 -13.94 -6.99 6.52
CA GLN A 272 -14.93 -8.05 6.50
C GLN A 272 -14.84 -8.81 5.18
N VAL A 273 -14.69 -10.14 5.26
CA VAL A 273 -14.77 -11.03 4.11
C VAL A 273 -16.22 -11.12 3.66
N VAL A 274 -16.44 -10.95 2.35
CA VAL A 274 -17.76 -11.07 1.73
C VAL A 274 -18.07 -12.53 1.43
N ASP A 275 -19.21 -13.01 1.92
CA ASP A 275 -19.67 -14.39 1.72
C ASP A 275 -20.63 -14.57 0.53
N ASP A 276 -21.10 -13.48 -0.11
CA ASP A 276 -21.98 -13.52 -1.29
C ASP A 276 -21.51 -12.50 -2.37
N PRO A 277 -20.96 -12.98 -3.52
CA PRO A 277 -20.72 -14.39 -3.84
C PRO A 277 -19.67 -14.99 -2.90
N GLN A 278 -19.76 -16.30 -2.68
CA GLN A 278 -18.78 -17.01 -1.86
C GLN A 278 -17.38 -16.85 -2.46
N ALA A 279 -16.39 -16.59 -1.59
CA ALA A 279 -15.00 -16.57 -2.01
C ALA A 279 -14.63 -17.92 -2.65
N ASN A 280 -13.94 -17.85 -3.77
CA ASN A 280 -13.36 -19.00 -4.41
C ASN A 280 -11.90 -19.09 -3.99
N LEU A 281 -11.58 -20.00 -3.06
CA LEU A 281 -10.26 -20.11 -2.43
C LEU A 281 -9.26 -21.01 -3.20
N GLN A 282 -9.65 -21.50 -4.37
CA GLN A 282 -8.79 -22.29 -5.25
C GLN A 282 -7.83 -21.40 -6.05
N ALA A 283 -6.86 -22.01 -6.74
CA ALA A 283 -5.95 -21.28 -7.62
C ALA A 283 -6.71 -20.45 -8.67
N GLY A 284 -6.33 -19.18 -8.84
CA GLY A 284 -6.98 -18.24 -9.75
C GLY A 284 -8.42 -17.86 -9.36
N GLY A 285 -8.90 -18.26 -8.18
CA GLY A 285 -10.19 -17.82 -7.65
C GLY A 285 -10.18 -16.37 -7.19
N GLY A 286 -11.28 -15.91 -6.58
CA GLY A 286 -11.38 -14.54 -6.08
C GLY A 286 -12.18 -14.42 -4.80
N PHE A 287 -11.88 -13.38 -4.03
CA PHE A 287 -12.58 -13.02 -2.80
C PHE A 287 -12.79 -11.50 -2.73
N ALA A 288 -13.70 -11.03 -1.87
CA ALA A 288 -13.94 -9.60 -1.68
C ALA A 288 -13.87 -9.21 -0.21
N LEU A 289 -13.46 -7.97 0.02
CA LEU A 289 -13.33 -7.35 1.33
C LEU A 289 -14.14 -6.05 1.33
N VAL A 290 -14.94 -5.88 2.37
CA VAL A 290 -15.72 -4.65 2.61
C VAL A 290 -15.43 -4.12 4.00
N GLU A 291 -15.79 -2.85 4.23
CA GLU A 291 -15.49 -2.15 5.48
C GLU A 291 -13.99 -2.24 5.84
N GLY A 292 -13.13 -2.21 4.81
CA GLY A 292 -11.70 -2.34 4.95
C GLY A 292 -11.09 -1.11 5.58
N GLU A 293 -10.23 -1.33 6.55
CA GLU A 293 -9.41 -0.32 7.20
C GLU A 293 -7.94 -0.75 7.09
N LEU A 294 -7.10 0.17 6.63
CA LEU A 294 -5.65 0.02 6.56
C LEU A 294 -5.01 1.14 7.37
N SER A 295 -4.12 0.77 8.28
CA SER A 295 -3.25 1.71 9.00
C SER A 295 -1.80 1.41 8.71
N GLY A 296 -0.95 2.44 8.76
CA GLY A 296 0.48 2.27 8.66
C GLY A 296 1.24 3.50 9.13
N VAL A 297 2.56 3.41 9.06
CA VAL A 297 3.48 4.43 9.52
C VAL A 297 4.40 4.84 8.38
N LEU A 298 4.42 6.13 8.03
CA LEU A 298 5.34 6.68 7.04
C LEU A 298 6.52 7.34 7.75
N MET A 299 7.71 6.77 7.58
CA MET A 299 8.93 7.34 8.18
C MET A 299 9.16 8.76 7.66
N ARG A 300 9.16 9.72 8.59
CA ARG A 300 9.22 11.15 8.25
C ARG A 300 10.47 11.45 7.45
N ASP A 301 11.61 10.96 7.92
CA ASP A 301 12.90 11.33 7.36
C ASP A 301 13.03 10.78 5.94
N ARG A 302 12.58 9.53 5.70
CA ARG A 302 12.50 8.92 4.37
C ARG A 302 11.57 9.68 3.42
N PHE A 303 10.43 10.16 3.91
CA PHE A 303 9.50 10.98 3.12
C PHE A 303 10.12 12.31 2.66
N PHE A 304 10.86 13.00 3.53
CA PHE A 304 11.55 14.24 3.14
C PHE A 304 12.77 14.00 2.25
N GLU A 305 13.46 12.86 2.41
CA GLU A 305 14.52 12.43 1.52
C GLU A 305 13.99 12.14 0.11
N SER A 306 12.90 11.40 -0.03
CA SER A 306 12.29 11.11 -1.34
C SER A 306 11.80 12.38 -2.04
N MET A 307 11.29 13.37 -1.29
CA MET A 307 10.98 14.69 -1.85
C MET A 307 12.22 15.45 -2.35
N ASN A 308 13.35 15.34 -1.66
CA ASN A 308 14.61 15.93 -2.11
C ASN A 308 15.10 15.23 -3.39
N GLU A 309 15.03 13.91 -3.45
CA GLU A 309 15.37 13.12 -4.64
C GLU A 309 14.50 13.52 -5.84
N ALA A 310 13.18 13.58 -5.66
CA ALA A 310 12.24 14.04 -6.69
C ALA A 310 12.52 15.49 -7.14
N ALA A 311 12.90 16.38 -6.21
CA ALA A 311 13.25 17.76 -6.54
C ALA A 311 14.53 17.87 -7.38
N LEU A 312 15.49 16.96 -7.21
CA LEU A 312 16.71 16.92 -8.02
C LEU A 312 16.46 16.51 -9.48
N GLU A 313 15.39 15.75 -9.73
CA GLU A 313 14.97 15.39 -11.10
C GLU A 313 14.27 16.55 -11.82
N CYS A 314 13.79 17.55 -11.08
CA CYS A 314 13.16 18.73 -11.64
C CYS A 314 14.20 19.72 -12.15
N GLU A 315 14.45 19.72 -13.46
CA GLU A 315 15.40 20.66 -14.12
C GLU A 315 15.12 22.14 -13.82
N CYS A 316 13.91 22.50 -13.40
CA CYS A 316 13.53 23.87 -13.05
C CYS A 316 13.92 24.30 -11.62
N ILE A 317 14.23 23.35 -10.73
CA ILE A 317 14.71 23.59 -9.36
C ILE A 317 16.25 23.49 -9.39
N GLN A 318 16.92 24.62 -9.64
CA GLN A 318 18.38 24.65 -9.87
C GLN A 318 19.12 25.35 -8.74
N ASP A 319 18.49 26.33 -8.11
CA ASP A 319 19.13 27.17 -7.09
C ASP A 319 18.98 26.60 -5.67
N THR A 320 18.19 25.53 -5.53
CA THR A 320 17.91 24.83 -4.26
C THR A 320 18.43 23.39 -4.31
N PRO A 321 19.66 23.11 -3.85
CA PRO A 321 20.25 21.76 -3.95
C PRO A 321 19.62 20.74 -3.00
N LEU A 322 18.97 21.21 -1.92
CA LEU A 322 18.18 20.40 -0.99
C LEU A 322 16.93 21.21 -0.63
N LEU A 323 15.77 20.74 -1.06
CA LEU A 323 14.49 21.43 -0.84
C LEU A 323 14.15 21.45 0.66
N PHE A 324 14.36 20.33 1.34
CA PHE A 324 14.12 20.14 2.75
C PHE A 324 15.42 19.80 3.47
N THR A 325 15.79 20.62 4.46
CA THR A 325 16.96 20.40 5.31
C THR A 325 16.49 20.08 6.73
N TYR A 326 17.02 19.01 7.31
CA TYR A 326 16.79 18.69 8.71
C TYR A 326 17.42 19.75 9.62
N VAL A 327 16.63 20.33 10.52
CA VAL A 327 17.10 21.31 11.50
C VAL A 327 16.53 20.97 12.87
N GLY A 328 17.25 20.14 13.63
CA GLY A 328 16.80 19.64 14.92
C GLY A 328 17.93 19.33 15.91
N THR A 329 17.71 19.68 17.18
CA THR A 329 18.31 19.01 18.35
C THR A 329 17.22 18.92 19.43
N GLY A 330 16.97 17.72 19.96
CA GLY A 330 15.92 17.49 20.97
C GLY A 330 14.51 17.77 20.45
N THR A 331 13.66 18.43 21.25
CA THR A 331 12.22 18.64 20.97
C THR A 331 11.92 19.65 19.85
N ASN A 332 12.93 20.26 19.21
CA ASN A 332 12.76 21.16 18.06
C ASN A 332 13.10 20.46 16.74
N ASP A 333 13.11 19.13 16.74
CA ASP A 333 13.32 18.32 15.56
C ASP A 333 12.24 18.58 14.50
N ARG A 334 12.66 19.12 13.35
CA ARG A 334 11.84 19.35 12.16
C ARG A 334 12.69 19.54 10.91
N TYR A 335 12.05 19.44 9.76
CA TYR A 335 12.57 19.90 8.48
C TYR A 335 12.28 21.39 8.26
N GLN A 336 13.17 22.04 7.52
CA GLN A 336 12.98 23.38 7.00
C GLN A 336 13.03 23.35 5.48
N CYS A 337 12.06 24.02 4.86
CA CYS A 337 12.05 24.25 3.42
C CYS A 337 12.94 25.45 3.07
N SER A 338 13.76 25.31 2.04
CA SER A 338 14.65 26.38 1.53
C SER A 338 14.47 26.61 0.04
N LEU A 339 13.25 26.92 -0.41
CA LEU A 339 12.95 27.14 -1.83
C LEU A 339 13.31 28.56 -2.30
N ALA A 340 14.16 28.67 -3.32
CA ALA A 340 14.50 29.97 -3.92
C ALA A 340 13.34 30.53 -4.77
N SER A 341 13.13 31.85 -4.73
CA SER A 341 12.07 32.49 -5.54
C SER A 341 12.29 32.38 -7.05
N SER A 342 13.53 32.15 -7.49
CA SER A 342 13.88 31.86 -8.88
C SER A 342 13.35 30.49 -9.31
N ASP A 343 13.50 29.45 -8.48
CA ASP A 343 13.02 28.10 -8.78
C ASP A 343 11.50 28.08 -8.99
N VAL A 344 10.73 28.80 -8.16
CA VAL A 344 9.27 28.96 -8.33
C VAL A 344 8.90 29.53 -9.71
N GLN A 345 9.65 30.53 -10.17
CA GLN A 345 9.39 31.16 -11.47
C GLN A 345 9.78 30.23 -12.62
N ASN A 346 10.94 29.58 -12.50
CA ASN A 346 11.45 28.63 -13.47
C ASN A 346 10.50 27.44 -13.65
N CYS A 347 9.89 26.97 -12.56
CA CYS A 347 8.98 25.83 -12.60
C CYS A 347 7.57 26.17 -13.08
N SER A 348 7.22 27.44 -13.31
CA SER A 348 5.85 27.84 -13.69
C SER A 348 5.27 27.14 -14.93
N SER A 349 6.14 26.70 -15.86
CA SER A 349 5.78 25.92 -17.05
C SER A 349 6.29 24.48 -17.04
N ALA A 350 6.84 24.00 -15.92
CA ALA A 350 7.33 22.63 -15.76
C ALA A 350 6.18 21.62 -15.62
N SER A 351 6.49 20.34 -15.39
CA SER A 351 5.49 19.31 -15.10
C SER A 351 4.67 19.64 -13.84
N ALA A 352 3.51 19.00 -13.68
CA ALA A 352 2.67 19.21 -12.50
C ALA A 352 3.41 18.85 -11.19
N ALA A 353 4.15 17.76 -11.20
CA ALA A 353 5.00 17.34 -10.09
C ALA A 353 6.04 18.41 -9.71
N CYS A 354 6.81 18.91 -10.67
CA CYS A 354 7.82 19.93 -10.41
C CYS A 354 7.23 21.28 -9.98
N ARG A 355 6.07 21.66 -10.52
CA ARG A 355 5.33 22.83 -10.03
C ARG A 355 4.90 22.69 -8.58
N THR A 356 4.47 21.49 -8.20
CA THR A 356 4.01 21.18 -6.84
C THR A 356 5.19 21.24 -5.86
N LEU A 357 6.32 20.61 -6.20
CA LEU A 357 7.56 20.70 -5.41
C LEU A 357 8.08 22.14 -5.28
N ALA A 358 7.94 22.94 -6.35
CA ALA A 358 8.31 24.35 -6.37
C ALA A 358 7.21 25.30 -5.85
N ASP A 359 6.20 24.80 -5.12
CA ASP A 359 5.21 25.66 -4.47
C ASP A 359 5.70 26.09 -3.07
N ASN A 360 5.90 27.40 -2.88
CA ASN A 360 6.35 27.96 -1.61
C ASN A 360 5.39 27.68 -0.44
N THR A 361 4.08 27.63 -0.70
CA THR A 361 3.07 27.41 0.33
C THR A 361 3.11 25.97 0.79
N LEU A 362 3.18 25.03 -0.15
CA LEU A 362 3.30 23.62 0.14
C LEU A 362 4.62 23.32 0.86
N CYS A 363 5.73 23.85 0.35
CA CYS A 363 7.06 23.63 0.92
C CYS A 363 7.13 24.16 2.36
N GLY A 364 6.61 25.36 2.62
CA GLY A 364 6.50 25.90 3.99
C GLY A 364 5.53 25.11 4.88
N GLY A 365 4.42 24.64 4.33
CA GLY A 365 3.42 23.82 5.02
C GLY A 365 3.98 22.49 5.49
N LEU A 366 4.54 21.69 4.57
CA LEU A 366 5.16 20.40 4.86
C LEU A 366 6.30 20.53 5.88
N ALA A 367 7.17 21.54 5.72
CA ALA A 367 8.22 21.82 6.70
C ALA A 367 7.64 22.12 8.09
N GLY A 368 6.53 22.87 8.17
CA GLY A 368 5.81 23.11 9.42
C GLY A 368 5.26 21.84 10.07
N LEU A 369 4.66 20.95 9.26
CA LEU A 369 4.06 19.69 9.71
C LEU A 369 5.11 18.65 10.11
N SER A 370 6.34 18.73 9.61
CA SER A 370 7.41 17.79 9.93
C SER A 370 7.77 17.68 11.42
N GLY A 371 7.58 18.76 12.19
CA GLY A 371 7.82 18.76 13.64
C GLY A 371 6.69 18.11 14.45
N LEU A 372 5.56 17.83 13.80
CA LEU A 372 4.33 17.32 14.40
C LEU A 372 4.09 15.84 14.08
N ALA A 373 5.10 15.14 13.54
CA ALA A 373 5.09 13.69 13.42
C ALA A 373 4.65 13.05 14.75
N ASP A 374 3.61 12.23 14.68
CA ASP A 374 2.81 11.77 15.81
C ASP A 374 3.26 10.40 16.33
N ILE A 375 4.02 9.66 15.53
CA ILE A 375 4.59 8.37 15.89
C ILE A 375 6.10 8.51 16.18
N GLU A 376 6.55 7.86 17.24
CA GLU A 376 7.97 7.66 17.57
C GLU A 376 8.28 6.17 17.42
N THR A 377 9.13 5.84 16.45
CA THR A 377 9.67 4.50 16.21
C THR A 377 11.10 4.43 16.73
N ASP A 378 11.69 3.24 16.73
CA ASP A 378 13.11 3.04 17.03
C ASP A 378 14.03 3.66 15.97
N GLU A 379 13.55 3.78 14.73
CA GLU A 379 14.25 4.41 13.61
C GLU A 379 14.08 5.93 13.54
N GLY A 380 13.09 6.51 14.22
CA GLY A 380 12.90 7.96 14.27
C GLY A 380 11.44 8.39 14.42
N ARG A 381 11.13 9.60 13.92
CA ARG A 381 9.75 10.09 13.92
C ARG A 381 9.04 9.69 12.64
N ALA A 382 7.73 9.47 12.74
CA ALA A 382 6.93 9.05 11.61
C ALA A 382 5.51 9.63 11.66
N PHE A 383 4.82 9.55 10.53
CA PHE A 383 3.44 9.97 10.38
C PHE A 383 2.53 8.75 10.33
N SER A 384 1.49 8.73 11.15
CA SER A 384 0.42 7.74 10.99
C SER A 384 -0.45 8.04 9.77
N ILE A 385 -0.95 6.98 9.12
CA ILE A 385 -1.97 7.07 8.07
C ILE A 385 -3.10 6.08 8.36
N GLY A 386 -4.33 6.53 8.11
CA GLY A 386 -5.54 5.70 8.07
C GLY A 386 -6.22 5.78 6.71
N VAL A 387 -6.54 4.61 6.16
CA VAL A 387 -7.20 4.44 4.86
C VAL A 387 -8.43 3.56 5.04
N ARG A 388 -9.52 3.90 4.34
CA ARG A 388 -10.64 2.99 4.10
C ARG A 388 -10.60 2.43 2.70
N PHE A 389 -10.87 1.15 2.56
CA PHE A 389 -10.86 0.48 1.26
C PHE A 389 -12.00 -0.52 1.11
N GLU A 390 -12.29 -0.85 -0.15
CA GLU A 390 -13.18 -1.94 -0.55
C GLU A 390 -12.50 -2.67 -1.71
N THR A 391 -12.77 -3.97 -1.81
CA THR A 391 -12.25 -4.80 -2.89
C THR A 391 -13.36 -5.64 -3.52
N VAL A 392 -13.12 -6.06 -4.76
CA VAL A 392 -13.99 -6.97 -5.51
C VAL A 392 -13.21 -8.21 -5.90
N PRO A 393 -13.87 -9.38 -6.09
CA PRO A 393 -13.18 -10.59 -6.50
C PRO A 393 -12.50 -10.39 -7.85
N THR A 394 -11.30 -10.93 -8.03
CA THR A 394 -10.62 -10.92 -9.34
C THR A 394 -9.81 -12.19 -9.50
N GLU A 395 -9.71 -12.67 -10.73
CA GLU A 395 -8.68 -13.65 -11.10
C GLU A 395 -7.35 -12.92 -11.31
N LEU A 396 -6.25 -13.56 -10.89
CA LEU A 396 -4.88 -13.06 -11.05
C LEU A 396 -4.17 -13.89 -12.12
N LEU A 397 -3.53 -13.21 -13.07
CA LEU A 397 -2.90 -13.83 -14.23
C LEU A 397 -1.42 -13.48 -14.33
N GLU A 398 -0.62 -14.41 -14.87
CA GLU A 398 0.77 -14.13 -15.23
C GLU A 398 0.83 -13.40 -16.57
N VAL A 399 1.75 -12.45 -16.68
CA VAL A 399 2.03 -11.77 -17.96
C VAL A 399 2.47 -12.83 -18.99
N PRO A 400 1.88 -12.85 -20.20
CA PRO A 400 2.09 -13.90 -21.20
C PRO A 400 3.48 -13.93 -21.85
#